data_AF-A0A351SJP1-F1
#
_entry.id   AF-A0A351SJP1-F1
#
_cell.length_a   1.000
_cell.length_b   1.000
_cell.length_c   1.000
_cell.angle_alpha   90.00
_cell.angle_beta   90.00
_cell.angle_gamma   90.00
#
_symmetry.space_group_name_H-M   'P 1'
#
loop_
_entity.id
_entity.type
_entity.pdbx_description
1 polymer ?
#
loop_
_entity_poly.entity_id
_entity_poly.type
_entity_poly.pdbx_seq_one_letter_code
_entity_poly.pdbx_strand_id
1 'polypeptide(L)'
;MGLVMKYFHRFAIGLLIASFMVGCSDEKDSTVVVDGDFKVTYVQRKSSAMGNPTDGTRFAAGGDLYMRDLASPGSDPVNITGTYTQG
;
A
#
# COMPACT_ATOMS: atom_id res chain seq x y z
N MET A 1 -44.10 -25.24 22.51
CA MET A 1 -42.84 -24.74 23.12
C MET A 1 -41.56 -25.35 22.53
N GLY A 2 -41.56 -26.49 21.84
CA GLY A 2 -40.34 -27.12 21.33
C GLY A 2 -39.75 -26.56 20.01
N LEU A 3 -40.50 -25.72 19.27
CA LEU A 3 -40.03 -25.14 18.01
C LEU A 3 -39.11 -23.93 18.25
N VAL A 4 -39.49 -23.04 19.17
CA VAL A 4 -38.76 -21.80 19.51
C VAL A 4 -37.37 -22.10 20.11
N MET A 5 -37.26 -23.14 20.93
CA MET A 5 -35.99 -23.58 21.53
C MET A 5 -34.99 -24.15 20.50
N LYS A 6 -35.46 -24.80 19.42
CA LYS A 6 -34.59 -25.32 18.34
C LYS A 6 -34.00 -24.18 17.49
N TYR A 7 -34.77 -23.13 17.25
CA TYR A 7 -34.28 -21.93 16.54
C TYR A 7 -33.28 -21.14 17.40
N PHE A 8 -33.53 -21.02 18.70
CA PHE A 8 -32.61 -20.34 19.63
C PHE A 8 -31.25 -21.05 19.72
N HIS A 9 -31.24 -22.40 19.74
CA HIS A 9 -30.00 -23.18 19.79
C HIS A 9 -29.19 -23.09 18.48
N ARG A 10 -29.86 -23.07 17.32
CA ARG A 10 -29.21 -22.88 16.02
C ARG A 10 -28.63 -21.47 15.85
N PHE A 11 -29.31 -20.46 16.40
CA PHE A 11 -28.84 -19.08 16.38
C PHE A 11 -27.63 -18.88 17.30
N ALA A 12 -27.64 -19.48 18.50
CA ALA A 12 -26.53 -19.42 19.45
C ALA A 12 -25.25 -20.09 18.90
N ILE A 13 -25.37 -21.22 18.19
CA ILE A 13 -24.23 -21.88 17.53
C ILE A 13 -23.67 -21.02 16.39
N GLY A 14 -24.53 -20.36 15.60
CA GLY A 14 -24.10 -19.44 14.54
C GLY A 14 -23.30 -18.25 15.06
N LEU A 15 -23.71 -17.68 16.21
CA LEU A 15 -23.01 -16.56 16.85
C LEU A 15 -21.64 -16.96 17.42
N LEU A 16 -21.52 -18.18 17.95
CA LEU A 16 -20.26 -18.71 18.50
C LEU A 16 -19.21 -18.95 17.40
N ILE A 17 -19.62 -19.41 16.21
CA ILE A 17 -18.72 -19.60 15.07
C ILE A 17 -18.26 -18.25 14.49
N ALA A 18 -19.13 -17.25 14.43
CA ALA A 18 -18.78 -15.91 13.95
C ALA A 18 -17.72 -15.20 14.82
N SER A 19 -17.61 -15.60 16.10
CA SER A 19 -16.67 -15.01 17.06
C SER A 19 -15.22 -15.48 16.86
N PHE A 20 -15.00 -16.61 16.16
CA PHE A 20 -13.66 -17.13 15.87
C PHE A 20 -13.01 -16.48 14.63
N MET A 21 -13.75 -15.66 13.88
CA MET A 21 -13.30 -15.00 12.64
C MET A 21 -13.06 -13.49 12.83
N VAL A 22 -13.07 -12.99 14.07
CA VAL A 22 -12.62 -11.63 14.41
C VAL A 22 -11.34 -11.73 15.23
N GLY A 23 -10.25 -12.00 14.52
CA GLY A 23 -8.89 -11.89 15.04
C GLY A 23 -8.08 -11.07 14.05
N CYS A 24 -8.13 -9.74 14.18
CA CYS A 24 -7.23 -8.85 13.46
C CYS A 24 -6.10 -8.49 14.42
N SER A 25 -5.03 -9.27 14.39
CA SER A 25 -3.78 -8.99 15.10
C SER A 25 -2.69 -8.86 14.05
N ASP A 26 -2.57 -7.68 13.45
CA ASP A 26 -1.48 -7.33 12.55
C ASP A 26 -0.31 -6.83 13.41
N GLU A 27 0.41 -7.76 14.04
CA GLU A 27 1.69 -7.48 14.69
C GLU A 27 2.70 -7.11 13.59
N LYS A 28 2.97 -5.82 13.41
CA LYS A 28 3.95 -5.32 12.45
C LYS A 28 5.36 -5.58 12.99
N ASP A 29 5.88 -6.79 12.74
CA ASP A 29 7.29 -7.10 12.96
C ASP A 29 8.13 -6.15 12.08
N SER A 30 8.92 -5.29 12.72
CA SER A 30 9.74 -4.29 12.04
C SER A 30 10.97 -4.96 11.45
N THR A 31 10.76 -5.77 10.41
CA THR A 31 11.85 -6.45 9.70
C THR A 31 12.65 -5.42 8.91
N VAL A 32 13.91 -5.22 9.29
CA VAL A 32 14.84 -4.35 8.58
C VAL A 32 15.45 -5.17 7.45
N VAL A 33 14.92 -5.02 6.25
CA VAL A 33 15.42 -5.69 5.05
C VAL A 33 16.65 -4.93 4.54
N VAL A 34 17.83 -5.43 4.91
CA VAL A 34 19.11 -5.03 4.31
C VAL A 34 19.36 -6.03 3.17
N ASP A 35 19.33 -5.56 1.92
CA ASP A 35 19.58 -6.38 0.71
C ASP A 35 18.40 -7.26 0.23
N GLY A 36 17.21 -6.67 0.14
CA GLY A 36 16.04 -7.36 -0.42
C GLY A 36 15.62 -6.82 -1.78
N ASP A 37 15.14 -7.72 -2.62
CA ASP A 37 14.37 -7.38 -3.81
C ASP A 37 13.00 -6.84 -3.38
N PHE A 38 12.89 -5.50 -3.30
CA PHE A 38 11.63 -4.82 -2.99
C PHE A 38 11.22 -3.84 -4.07
N LYS A 39 9.91 -3.68 -4.21
CA LYS A 39 9.32 -2.71 -5.13
C LYS A 39 9.62 -1.29 -4.65
N VAL A 40 10.07 -0.43 -5.56
CA VAL A 40 10.29 0.99 -5.28
C VAL A 40 9.43 1.84 -6.20
N THR A 41 8.79 2.85 -5.62
CA THR A 41 8.02 3.85 -6.36
C THR A 41 8.68 5.21 -6.22
N TYR A 42 8.85 5.93 -7.32
CA TYR A 42 9.50 7.24 -7.34
C TYR A 42 8.92 8.14 -8.43
N VAL A 43 9.14 9.45 -8.31
CA VAL A 43 8.81 10.42 -9.35
C VAL A 43 10.10 10.91 -9.99
N GLN A 44 10.20 10.82 -11.32
CA GLN A 44 11.34 11.38 -12.03
C GLN A 44 11.05 12.84 -12.39
N ARG A 45 11.96 13.76 -12.02
CA ARG A 45 11.82 15.20 -12.30
C ARG A 45 13.07 15.75 -12.99
N LYS A 46 12.89 16.80 -13.79
CA LYS A 46 14.02 17.57 -14.35
C LYS A 46 14.81 18.22 -13.22
N SER A 47 16.14 18.26 -13.34
CA SER A 47 17.01 18.90 -12.34
C SER A 47 16.72 20.39 -12.14
N SER A 48 16.17 21.07 -13.15
CA SER A 48 15.69 22.46 -13.03
C SER A 48 14.54 22.65 -12.03
N ALA A 49 13.86 21.57 -11.63
CA ALA A 49 12.87 21.60 -10.55
C ALA A 49 13.51 21.62 -9.15
N MET A 50 14.81 21.36 -9.04
CA MET A 50 15.54 21.48 -7.78
C MET A 50 15.89 22.95 -7.52
N GLY A 51 15.11 23.60 -6.66
CA GLY A 51 15.45 24.92 -6.14
C GLY A 51 16.60 24.88 -5.12
N ASN A 52 17.15 26.05 -4.78
CA ASN A 52 18.08 26.15 -3.66
C ASN A 52 17.37 25.68 -2.38
N PRO A 53 17.96 24.76 -1.58
CA PRO A 53 17.36 24.27 -0.34
C PRO A 53 16.97 25.38 0.67
N THR A 54 17.60 26.54 0.58
CA THR A 54 17.36 27.71 1.44
C THR A 54 16.23 28.62 0.95
N ASP A 55 15.88 28.59 -0.35
CA ASP A 55 14.86 29.48 -0.95
C ASP A 55 13.48 28.80 -1.10
N GLY A 56 13.30 27.63 -0.47
CA GLY A 56 12.11 26.80 -0.59
C GLY A 56 12.00 26.14 -1.97
N THR A 57 11.37 24.96 -2.03
CA THR A 57 11.11 24.30 -3.30
C THR A 57 10.11 25.13 -4.11
N ARG A 58 10.53 25.73 -5.22
CA ARG A 58 9.64 26.26 -6.24
C ARG A 58 8.79 25.11 -6.79
N PHE A 59 7.47 25.26 -6.82
CA PHE A 59 6.62 24.27 -7.48
C PHE A 59 7.00 24.21 -8.97
N ALA A 60 7.39 23.02 -9.42
CA ALA A 60 7.56 22.72 -10.83
C ALA A 60 6.53 21.66 -11.21
N ALA A 61 5.62 22.02 -12.12
CA ALA A 61 4.63 21.09 -12.62
C ALA A 61 5.30 19.93 -13.36
N GLY A 62 4.71 18.74 -13.21
CA GLY A 62 5.12 17.52 -13.89
C GLY A 62 5.85 16.49 -13.03
N GLY A 63 6.39 15.49 -13.72
CA GLY A 63 6.84 14.20 -13.20
C GLY A 63 5.72 13.15 -13.17
N ASP A 64 5.98 12.01 -13.80
CA ASP A 64 5.14 10.82 -13.66
C ASP A 64 5.60 9.95 -12.47
N LEU A 65 4.66 9.19 -11.91
CA LEU A 65 4.94 8.16 -10.92
C LEU A 65 5.39 6.88 -11.62
N TYR A 66 6.59 6.43 -11.29
CA TYR A 66 7.17 5.19 -11.79
C TYR A 66 7.26 4.15 -10.68
N MET A 67 7.08 2.89 -11.05
CA MET A 67 7.32 1.74 -10.19
C MET A 67 8.41 0.86 -10.79
N ARG A 68 9.30 0.34 -9.95
CA ARG A 68 10.21 -0.75 -10.28
C ARG A 68 9.91 -1.94 -9.40
N ASP A 69 10.02 -3.12 -9.99
CA ASP A 69 9.83 -4.37 -9.26
C ASP A 69 10.95 -4.65 -8.27
N LEU A 70 12.18 -4.25 -8.64
CA LEU A 70 13.37 -4.32 -7.81
C LEU A 70 13.90 -2.91 -7.54
N ALA A 71 14.38 -2.66 -6.33
CA ALA A 71 15.08 -1.45 -5.93
C ALA A 71 16.51 -1.38 -6.52
N SER A 72 16.65 -1.72 -7.79
CA SER A 72 17.90 -1.75 -8.55
C SER A 72 17.82 -0.79 -9.74
N PRO A 73 18.90 -0.03 -10.04
CA PRO A 73 18.98 0.81 -11.24
C PRO A 73 18.81 0.03 -12.55
N GLY A 74 19.14 -1.26 -12.56
CA GLY A 74 19.00 -2.14 -13.72
C GLY A 74 17.59 -2.68 -13.94
N SER A 75 16.65 -2.46 -13.01
CA SER A 75 15.25 -2.86 -13.19
C SER A 75 14.54 -1.86 -14.10
N ASP A 76 13.80 -2.38 -15.09
CA ASP A 76 12.98 -1.56 -15.97
C ASP A 76 11.85 -0.88 -15.18
N PRO A 77 11.63 0.44 -15.38
CA PRO A 77 10.55 1.16 -14.71
C PRO A 77 9.24 1.10 -15.50
N VAL A 78 8.12 0.95 -14.79
CA VAL A 78 6.76 1.02 -15.32
C VAL A 78 6.18 2.40 -14.99
N ASN A 79 5.68 3.11 -16.01
CA ASN A 79 4.99 4.38 -15.81
C ASN A 79 3.53 4.14 -15.40
N ILE A 80 3.22 4.45 -14.14
CA ILE A 80 1.89 4.22 -13.56
C ILE A 80 0.93 5.34 -13.94
N THR A 81 1.43 6.58 -14.05
CA THR A 81 0.56 7.75 -14.26
C THR A 81 0.60 8.34 -15.65
N GLY A 82 1.40 7.82 -16.58
CA GLY A 82 1.68 8.45 -17.87
C GLY A 82 0.46 8.70 -18.77
N THR A 83 -0.66 8.02 -18.54
CA THR A 83 -1.93 8.30 -19.23
C THR A 83 -2.81 9.33 -18.53
N TYR A 84 -2.49 9.69 -17.28
CA TYR A 84 -3.26 10.57 -16.41
C TYR A 84 -2.55 11.90 -16.13
N THR A 85 -1.21 11.91 -16.17
CA THR A 85 -0.35 13.08 -15.97
C THR A 85 0.25 13.54 -17.30
N GLN A 86 0.80 14.76 -17.34
CA GLN A 86 1.36 15.35 -18.56
C GLN A 86 2.89 15.22 -18.63
N GLY A 87 3.47 14.20 -17.97
CA GLY A 87 4.89 14.21 -17.62
C GLY A 87 5.10 15.22 -16.52
#